data_AF-A0A8H4CN86-F1
#
_entry.id   AF-A0A8H4CN86-F1
#
_cell.length_a   1.000
_cell.length_b   1.000
_cell.length_c   1.000
_cell.angle_alpha   90.00
_cell.angle_beta   90.00
_cell.angle_gamma   90.00
#
_symmetry.space_group_name_H-M   'P 1'
#
loop_
_entity.id
_entity.type
_entity.pdbx_description
1 polymer ?
#
loop_
_entity_poly.entity_id
_entity_poly.type
_entity_poly.pdbx_seq_one_letter_code
_entity_poly.pdbx_strand_id
1 'polypeptide(L)'
;MPSSIVFRASESKKPIAKPTATFTGDVYLDLVHNEEKATIANVTFTPCARTYWHTHEEGQMLRVLAGSGWICDRGAAPQRIGAGDVIWAPAGTTHWHGADDGSLMTHLVIGLGKTTWHEEVSDEEYGKKAA
;
A
#
# COMPACT_ATOMS: atom_id res chain seq x y z
N MET A 1 -34.17 -2.61 -6.63
CA MET A 1 -33.45 -2.82 -5.36
C MET A 1 -31.97 -2.97 -5.69
N PRO A 2 -31.04 -2.44 -4.88
CA PRO A 2 -29.62 -2.71 -5.07
C PRO A 2 -29.34 -4.22 -4.91
N SER A 3 -28.37 -4.73 -5.66
CA SER A 3 -27.93 -6.14 -5.63
C SER A 3 -26.42 -6.22 -5.41
N SER A 4 -25.96 -7.30 -4.79
CA SER A 4 -24.53 -7.57 -4.66
C SER A 4 -23.86 -7.71 -6.02
N ILE A 5 -22.66 -7.17 -6.16
CA ILE A 5 -21.81 -7.33 -7.34
C ILE A 5 -20.76 -8.38 -7.00
N VAL A 6 -20.62 -9.40 -7.84
CA VAL A 6 -19.60 -10.44 -7.68
C VAL A 6 -18.52 -10.24 -8.74
N PHE A 7 -17.31 -9.91 -8.31
CA PHE A 7 -16.14 -9.86 -9.19
C PHE A 7 -15.54 -11.27 -9.30
N ARG A 8 -15.79 -11.94 -10.43
CA ARG A 8 -15.33 -13.30 -10.69
C ARG A 8 -13.88 -13.30 -11.16
N ALA A 9 -12.99 -13.92 -10.39
CA ALA A 9 -11.58 -14.08 -10.78
C ALA A 9 -11.42 -14.79 -12.15
N SER A 10 -12.24 -15.81 -12.41
CA SER A 10 -12.26 -16.55 -13.68
C SER A 10 -12.63 -15.72 -14.92
N GLU A 11 -13.25 -14.55 -14.71
CA GLU A 11 -13.74 -13.67 -15.78
C GLU A 11 -12.91 -12.39 -15.89
N SER A 12 -11.98 -12.15 -14.96
CA SER A 12 -11.15 -10.95 -14.96
C SER A 12 -10.16 -10.98 -16.13
N LYS A 13 -10.31 -10.03 -17.05
CA LYS A 13 -9.33 -9.72 -18.09
C LYS A 13 -8.48 -8.49 -17.76
N LYS A 14 -8.68 -7.90 -16.58
CA LYS A 14 -7.95 -6.71 -16.18
C LYS A 14 -6.49 -7.10 -15.92
N PRO A 15 -5.53 -6.45 -16.60
CA PRO A 15 -4.13 -6.68 -16.30
C PRO A 15 -3.81 -6.14 -14.90
N ILE A 16 -2.93 -6.84 -14.19
CA ILE A 16 -2.27 -6.30 -13.00
C ILE A 16 -1.43 -5.11 -13.45
N ALA A 17 -1.69 -3.94 -12.87
CA ALA A 17 -0.95 -2.73 -13.21
C ALA A 17 0.45 -2.75 -12.58
N LYS A 18 1.43 -2.15 -13.25
CA LYS A 18 2.79 -1.94 -12.72
C LYS A 18 3.08 -0.44 -12.63
N PRO A 19 2.52 0.28 -11.63
CA PRO A 19 2.71 1.72 -11.51
C PRO A 19 4.15 2.08 -11.12
N THR A 20 4.63 3.23 -11.60
CA THR A 20 6.00 3.70 -11.35
C THR A 20 6.10 5.15 -10.83
N ALA A 21 5.07 5.97 -11.03
CA ALA A 21 5.16 7.42 -10.77
C ALA A 21 5.19 7.81 -9.28
N THR A 22 4.75 6.90 -8.39
CA THR A 22 4.57 7.16 -6.95
C THR A 22 5.14 6.03 -6.09
N PHE A 23 6.09 5.29 -6.67
CA PHE A 23 6.70 4.12 -6.07
C PHE A 23 8.19 4.08 -6.41
N THR A 24 8.99 3.65 -5.45
CA THR A 24 10.37 3.22 -5.70
C THR A 24 10.37 1.69 -5.81
N GLY A 25 11.06 1.15 -6.82
CA GLY A 25 11.08 -0.30 -7.09
C GLY A 25 9.85 -0.81 -7.83
N ASP A 26 9.73 -2.14 -7.94
CA ASP A 26 8.65 -2.78 -8.68
C ASP A 26 7.43 -3.03 -7.77
N VAL A 27 6.29 -2.47 -8.19
CA VAL A 27 5.01 -2.64 -7.51
C VAL A 27 3.96 -3.15 -8.48
N TYR A 28 3.15 -4.10 -8.03
CA TYR A 28 2.07 -4.72 -8.79
C TYR A 28 0.75 -4.44 -8.09
N LEU A 29 -0.17 -3.78 -8.80
CA LEU A 29 -1.46 -3.35 -8.27
C LEU A 29 -2.59 -4.10 -8.98
N ASP A 30 -3.31 -4.92 -8.20
CA ASP A 30 -4.54 -5.61 -8.62
C ASP A 30 -5.75 -4.88 -8.03
N LEU A 31 -6.42 -4.09 -8.87
CA LEU A 31 -7.48 -3.18 -8.47
C LEU A 31 -8.81 -3.91 -8.30
N VAL A 32 -9.36 -3.89 -7.08
CA VAL A 32 -10.65 -4.50 -6.75
C VAL A 32 -11.79 -3.50 -6.93
N HIS A 33 -11.65 -2.29 -6.41
CA HIS A 33 -12.68 -1.24 -6.46
C HIS A 33 -12.03 0.15 -6.49
N ASN A 34 -12.65 1.09 -7.20
CA ASN A 34 -12.15 2.47 -7.32
C ASN A 34 -13.31 3.43 -7.55
N GLU A 35 -13.73 4.11 -6.49
CA GLU A 35 -14.70 5.19 -6.51
C GLU A 35 -14.17 6.40 -5.74
N GLU A 36 -14.82 7.55 -5.86
CA GLU A 36 -14.40 8.81 -5.24
C GLU A 36 -14.15 8.69 -3.73
N LYS A 37 -14.92 7.84 -3.04
CA LYS A 37 -14.84 7.66 -1.59
C LYS A 37 -13.87 6.57 -1.15
N ALA A 38 -13.58 5.60 -2.01
CA ALA A 38 -12.81 4.43 -1.62
C ALA A 38 -12.10 3.75 -2.78
N THR A 39 -10.82 3.45 -2.55
CA THR A 39 -10.00 2.59 -3.40
C THR A 39 -9.65 1.31 -2.66
N ILE A 40 -9.91 0.16 -3.27
CA ILE A 40 -9.61 -1.16 -2.73
C ILE A 40 -8.74 -1.91 -3.72
N ALA A 41 -7.59 -2.39 -3.28
CA ALA A 41 -6.66 -3.14 -4.13
C ALA A 41 -5.84 -4.16 -3.34
N ASN A 42 -5.39 -5.21 -4.02
CA ASN A 42 -4.23 -5.95 -3.55
C ASN A 42 -2.98 -5.31 -4.16
N VAL A 43 -1.98 -5.01 -3.35
CA VAL A 43 -0.72 -4.42 -3.81
C VAL A 43 0.42 -5.33 -3.39
N THR A 44 1.29 -5.68 -4.34
CA THR A 44 2.49 -6.48 -4.09
C THR A 44 3.72 -5.66 -4.40
N PHE A 45 4.61 -5.55 -3.41
CA PHE A 45 5.90 -4.89 -3.50
C PHE A 45 6.98 -5.97 -3.63
N THR A 46 7.88 -5.82 -4.62
CA THR A 46 9.13 -6.60 -4.65
C THR A 46 10.06 -6.16 -3.52
N PRO A 47 11.12 -6.93 -3.18
CA PRO A 47 12.07 -6.50 -2.16
C PRO A 47 12.55 -5.06 -2.36
N CYS A 48 12.62 -4.30 -1.26
CA CYS A 48 12.95 -2.88 -1.20
C CYS A 48 11.95 -1.91 -1.88
N ALA A 49 10.89 -2.39 -2.53
CA ALA A 49 9.91 -1.52 -3.16
C ALA A 49 9.00 -0.88 -2.11
N ARG A 50 8.72 0.41 -2.26
CA ARG A 50 7.87 1.18 -1.33
C ARG A 50 7.11 2.28 -2.05
N THR A 51 6.03 2.74 -1.43
CA THR A 51 5.35 3.96 -1.84
C THR A 51 6.26 5.17 -1.66
N TYR A 52 5.94 6.25 -2.37
CA TYR A 52 6.36 7.59 -1.93
C TYR A 52 5.63 7.96 -0.64
N TRP A 53 6.05 9.05 -0.01
CA TRP A 53 5.28 9.64 1.09
C TRP A 53 3.91 10.05 0.58
N HIS A 54 2.86 9.74 1.33
CA HIS A 54 1.50 10.11 0.94
C HIS A 54 0.57 10.26 2.16
N THR A 55 -0.58 10.88 1.92
CA THR A 55 -1.62 11.11 2.92
C THR A 55 -2.97 10.73 2.33
N HIS A 56 -3.83 10.10 3.13
CA HIS A 56 -5.23 9.87 2.78
C HIS A 56 -6.14 10.83 3.55
N GLU A 57 -7.08 11.46 2.84
CA GLU A 57 -8.03 12.42 3.40
C GLU A 57 -8.91 11.82 4.50
N GLU A 58 -9.39 10.58 4.31
CA GLU A 58 -10.26 9.90 5.28
C GLU A 58 -9.58 8.68 5.94
N GLY A 59 -8.27 8.52 5.71
CA GLY A 59 -7.44 7.45 6.28
C GLY A 59 -7.25 6.24 5.38
N GLN A 60 -6.48 5.28 5.87
CA GLN A 60 -6.11 4.07 5.13
C GLN A 60 -6.06 2.85 6.06
N MET A 61 -6.63 1.74 5.61
CA MET A 61 -6.45 0.44 6.25
C MET A 61 -5.62 -0.47 5.35
N LEU A 62 -4.65 -1.15 5.95
CA LEU A 62 -3.86 -2.21 5.31
C LEU A 62 -4.06 -3.52 6.07
N ARG A 63 -4.13 -4.63 5.33
CA ARG A 63 -3.99 -5.97 5.90
C ARG A 63 -2.92 -6.72 5.12
N VAL A 64 -1.82 -7.07 5.77
CA VAL A 64 -0.75 -7.82 5.13
C VAL A 64 -1.21 -9.27 4.93
N LEU A 65 -1.19 -9.72 3.68
CA LEU A 65 -1.63 -11.05 3.25
C LEU A 65 -0.46 -12.03 3.16
N ALA A 66 0.71 -11.56 2.73
CA ALA A 66 1.89 -12.38 2.55
C ALA A 66 3.18 -11.56 2.73
N GLY A 67 4.23 -12.24 3.19
CA GLY A 67 5.58 -11.66 3.29
C GLY A 67 5.78 -10.71 4.48
N SER A 68 6.77 -9.84 4.36
CA SER A 68 7.15 -8.86 5.39
C SER A 68 7.53 -7.53 4.77
N GLY A 69 7.31 -6.46 5.53
CA GLY A 69 7.51 -5.10 5.07
C GLY A 69 7.70 -4.12 6.20
N TRP A 70 7.56 -2.85 5.85
CA TRP A 70 7.71 -1.72 6.75
C TRP A 70 6.60 -0.69 6.50
N ILE A 71 6.19 -0.02 7.57
CA ILE A 71 5.42 1.23 7.52
C ILE A 71 6.16 2.28 8.34
N CYS A 72 6.11 3.54 7.92
CA CYS A 72 6.66 4.64 8.68
C CYS A 72 5.80 5.88 8.54
N ASP A 73 5.41 6.45 9.68
CA ASP A 73 4.79 7.76 9.74
C ASP A 73 5.89 8.84 9.70
N ARG A 74 5.59 9.98 9.08
CA ARG A 74 6.56 11.07 8.96
C ARG A 74 7.02 11.55 10.34
N GLY A 75 8.33 11.51 10.56
CA GLY A 75 8.95 11.90 11.83
C GLY A 75 9.00 10.80 12.90
N ALA A 76 8.47 9.61 12.61
CA ALA A 76 8.58 8.44 13.48
C ALA A 76 9.69 7.47 13.02
N ALA A 77 9.91 6.41 13.81
CA ALA A 77 10.75 5.30 13.42
C ALA A 77 9.95 4.28 12.58
N PRO A 78 10.52 3.69 11.52
CA PRO A 78 9.84 2.64 10.77
C PRO A 78 9.48 1.44 11.64
N GLN A 79 8.29 0.90 11.44
CA GLN A 79 7.76 -0.28 12.12
C GLN A 79 7.68 -1.45 11.15
N ARG A 80 8.16 -2.61 11.60
CA ARG A 80 8.08 -3.84 10.81
C ARG A 80 6.66 -4.38 10.82
N ILE A 81 6.21 -4.85 9.67
CA ILE A 81 4.90 -5.47 9.46
C ILE A 81 5.05 -6.82 8.76
N GLY A 82 4.14 -7.75 9.02
CA GLY A 82 4.16 -9.09 8.45
C GLY A 82 2.76 -9.67 8.22
N ALA A 83 2.70 -10.79 7.51
CA ALA A 83 1.44 -11.46 7.19
C ALA A 83 0.56 -11.67 8.44
N GLY A 84 -0.69 -11.19 8.36
CA GLY A 84 -1.65 -11.21 9.46
C GLY A 84 -1.84 -9.86 10.15
N ASP A 85 -0.85 -8.96 10.06
CA ASP A 85 -0.96 -7.62 10.66
C ASP A 85 -2.03 -6.78 9.95
N VAL A 86 -2.71 -5.98 10.75
CA VAL A 86 -3.68 -4.98 10.30
C VAL A 86 -3.19 -3.62 10.76
N ILE A 87 -3.10 -2.68 9.83
CA ILE A 87 -2.60 -1.34 10.04
C ILE A 87 -3.72 -0.36 9.75
N TRP A 88 -3.87 0.62 10.62
CA TRP A 88 -4.77 1.76 10.44
C TRP A 88 -3.95 3.04 10.48
N ALA A 89 -3.89 3.75 9.35
CA ALA A 89 -3.35 5.10 9.25
C ALA A 89 -4.53 6.09 9.29
N PRO A 90 -4.73 6.84 10.39
CA PRO A 90 -5.81 7.81 10.49
C PRO A 90 -5.78 8.88 9.40
N ALA A 91 -6.92 9.55 9.19
CA ALA A 91 -7.03 10.71 8.31
C ALA A 91 -5.92 11.75 8.61
N GLY A 92 -5.24 12.21 7.55
CA GLY A 92 -4.17 13.19 7.67
C GLY A 92 -2.79 12.63 8.05
N THR A 93 -2.66 11.33 8.33
CA THR A 93 -1.36 10.70 8.58
C THR A 93 -0.54 10.62 7.30
N THR A 94 0.59 11.33 7.26
CA THR A 94 1.58 11.21 6.18
C THR A 94 2.51 10.06 6.47
N HIS A 95 2.54 9.06 5.59
CA HIS A 95 3.27 7.83 5.80
C HIS A 95 3.80 7.24 4.49
N TRP A 96 4.67 6.25 4.59
CA TRP A 96 5.01 5.33 3.51
C TRP A 96 4.93 3.90 4.00
N HIS A 97 4.73 2.97 3.07
CA HIS A 97 4.81 1.54 3.36
C HIS A 97 5.40 0.78 2.16
N GLY A 98 5.99 -0.39 2.43
CA GLY A 98 6.68 -1.16 1.40
C GLY A 98 7.17 -2.50 1.89
N ALA A 99 7.84 -3.23 1.00
CA ALA A 99 8.46 -4.51 1.27
C ALA A 99 9.76 -4.39 2.06
N ASP A 100 10.15 -5.49 2.69
CA ASP A 100 11.43 -5.68 3.37
C ASP A 100 12.57 -5.92 2.36
N ASP A 101 13.83 -5.92 2.81
CA ASP A 101 15.00 -6.02 1.91
C ASP A 101 15.13 -7.38 1.23
N GLY A 102 14.64 -8.44 1.88
CA GLY A 102 14.74 -9.82 1.40
C GLY A 102 13.39 -10.49 1.14
N SER A 103 12.29 -9.74 1.21
CA SER A 103 10.94 -10.30 1.17
C SER A 103 10.06 -9.49 0.23
N LEU A 104 9.26 -10.18 -0.57
CA LEU A 104 8.08 -9.56 -1.16
C LEU A 104 7.06 -9.26 -0.05
N MET A 105 6.17 -8.30 -0.28
CA MET A 105 5.04 -8.04 0.61
C MET A 105 3.78 -7.80 -0.20
N THR A 106 2.71 -8.54 0.12
CA THR A 106 1.38 -8.31 -0.45
C THR A 106 0.44 -7.88 0.64
N HIS A 107 -0.29 -6.78 0.45
CA HIS A 107 -1.37 -6.38 1.33
C HIS A 107 -2.66 -6.07 0.58
N LEU A 108 -3.80 -6.25 1.25
CA LEU A 108 -5.05 -5.57 0.88
C LEU A 108 -4.98 -4.14 1.41
N VAL A 109 -5.28 -3.16 0.56
CA VAL A 109 -5.44 -1.76 0.96
C VAL A 109 -6.88 -1.31 0.77
N ILE A 110 -7.35 -0.51 1.72
CA ILE A 110 -8.57 0.31 1.62
C ILE A 110 -8.15 1.75 1.89
N GLY A 111 -8.01 2.54 0.83
CA GLY A 111 -7.77 3.99 0.92
C GLY A 111 -9.12 4.72 0.91
N LEU A 112 -9.35 5.61 1.88
CA LEU A 112 -10.57 6.38 2.00
C LEU A 112 -10.33 7.85 1.63
N GLY A 113 -11.24 8.40 0.85
CA GLY A 113 -11.13 9.75 0.30
C GLY A 113 -9.91 9.92 -0.62
N LYS A 114 -9.54 11.17 -0.89
CA LYS A 114 -8.46 11.47 -1.82
C LYS A 114 -7.08 11.10 -1.25
N THR A 115 -6.23 10.50 -2.08
CA THR A 115 -4.78 10.37 -1.81
C THR A 115 -4.02 11.59 -2.32
N THR A 116 -3.23 12.20 -1.44
CA THR A 116 -2.25 13.23 -1.79
C THR A 116 -0.86 12.62 -1.74
N TRP A 117 -0.19 12.57 -2.88
CA TRP A 117 1.18 12.09 -3.01
C TRP A 117 2.17 13.23 -2.76
N HIS A 118 3.29 12.88 -2.14
CA HIS A 118 4.40 13.79 -1.84
C HIS A 118 5.70 13.26 -2.44
N GLU A 119 6.83 13.66 -1.89
CA GLU A 119 8.15 13.27 -2.35
C GLU A 119 8.46 11.77 -2.17
N GLU A 120 9.44 11.31 -2.94
CA GLU A 120 10.02 9.98 -2.83
C GLU A 120 10.60 9.72 -1.43
N VAL A 121 10.45 8.49 -0.95
CA VAL A 121 11.17 8.00 0.23
C VAL A 121 12.60 7.66 -0.21
N SER A 122 13.54 8.51 0.20
CA SER A 122 14.96 8.32 -0.10
C SER A 122 15.49 7.00 0.47
N ASP A 123 16.58 6.48 -0.11
CA ASP A 123 17.24 5.27 0.42
C ASP A 123 17.74 5.47 1.86
N GLU A 124 18.11 6.69 2.25
CA GLU A 124 18.48 7.01 3.63
C GLU A 124 17.28 6.89 4.58
N GLU A 125 16.12 7.44 4.21
CA GLU A 125 14.90 7.31 5.01
C GLU A 125 14.43 5.86 5.11
N TYR A 126 14.46 5.13 3.98
CA TYR A 126 14.17 3.69 3.95
C TYR A 126 15.16 2.90 4.81
N GLY A 127 16.43 3.32 4.87
CA GLY A 127 17.49 2.72 5.68
C GLY A 127 17.38 2.95 7.19
N LYS A 128 16.48 3.83 7.67
CA LYS A 128 16.27 4.09 9.12
C LYS A 128 15.52 2.97 9.84
N LYS A 129 15.04 1.96 9.12
CA LYS A 129 14.43 0.77 9.70
C LYS A 129 15.44 0.01 10.56
N ALA A 130 14.98 -0.52 11.69
CA ALA A 130 15.84 -1.32 12.56
C ALA A 130 16.25 -2.62 11.85
N ALA A 131 17.50 -3.06 12.09
CA ALA A 131 18.01 -4.34 11.59
C ALA A 131 17.26 -5.54 12.22
#